data_AF-A0A8T3PYG0-F1
#
_entry.id   AF-A0A8T3PYG0-F1
#
_cell.length_a   1.000
_cell.length_b   1.000
_cell.length_c   1.000
_cell.angle_alpha   90.00
_cell.angle_beta   90.00
_cell.angle_gamma   90.00
#
_symmetry.space_group_name_H-M   'P 1'
#
loop_
_entity.id
_entity.type
_entity.pdbx_description
1 polymer ?
#
loop_
_entity_poly.entity_id
_entity_poly.type
_entity_poly.pdbx_seq_one_letter_code
_entity_poly.pdbx_strand_id
1 'polypeptide(L)'
;PRPVRLVAATVLVAAGLLATLAVAPVSAAAPERVDEPIFLVFPDFDNGLVVFWNTTREAFCAWEENDFEGDSPALELVTATYNETSRGPVIFRWAAMGHLELWTLDDDADGSGACPDTDGSSELWATGTARVAVNDNDLDHDASVEAGLRRTNAFGDRGHGTVWDAHGGTWQYGWIFHALRDNEGGTRVPVERSFLHPIR
;
A
#
# COMPACT_ATOMS: atom_id res chain seq x y z
N PRO A 1 -46.60 75.19 -12.29
CA PRO A 1 -46.04 75.75 -13.54
C PRO A 1 -44.51 75.59 -13.58
N ARG A 2 -44.02 74.80 -14.54
CA ARG A 2 -42.61 74.51 -14.83
C ARG A 2 -41.92 75.71 -15.50
N PRO A 3 -40.59 75.74 -15.50
CA PRO A 3 -39.94 75.59 -16.80
C PRO A 3 -38.96 74.41 -16.83
N VAL A 4 -39.06 73.70 -17.95
CA VAL A 4 -38.20 72.62 -18.43
C VAL A 4 -36.91 73.23 -18.98
N ARG A 5 -35.76 72.65 -18.64
CA ARG A 5 -34.53 72.78 -19.45
C ARG A 5 -33.93 71.40 -19.69
N LEU A 6 -34.02 70.97 -20.95
CA LEU A 6 -33.21 69.92 -21.57
C LEU A 6 -31.76 70.41 -21.65
N VAL A 7 -30.78 69.65 -21.15
CA VAL A 7 -29.39 69.69 -21.67
C VAL A 7 -28.75 68.31 -21.51
N ALA A 8 -28.29 67.81 -22.66
CA ALA A 8 -27.21 66.85 -22.94
C ALA A 8 -27.18 65.48 -22.23
N ALA A 9 -27.40 64.46 -23.06
CA ALA A 9 -26.92 63.10 -22.83
C ALA A 9 -25.38 63.09 -22.70
N THR A 10 -24.88 62.35 -21.71
CA THR A 10 -23.52 61.81 -21.73
C THR A 10 -23.60 60.36 -21.30
N VAL A 11 -23.56 59.48 -22.30
CA VAL A 11 -23.39 58.04 -22.12
C VAL A 11 -21.95 57.82 -21.65
N LEU A 12 -21.77 57.47 -20.38
CA LEU A 12 -20.51 56.92 -19.89
C LEU A 12 -20.62 55.39 -19.92
N VAL A 13 -20.06 54.79 -20.97
CA VAL A 13 -19.77 53.36 -21.03
C VAL A 13 -18.61 53.10 -20.06
N ALA A 14 -18.92 52.66 -18.84
CA ALA A 14 -17.93 52.10 -17.94
C ALA A 14 -17.68 50.64 -18.35
N ALA A 15 -16.88 50.45 -19.40
CA ALA A 15 -16.24 49.18 -19.72
C ALA A 15 -15.10 48.96 -18.70
N GLY A 16 -15.48 48.57 -17.48
CA GLY A 16 -14.54 48.19 -16.44
C GLY A 16 -14.08 46.75 -16.63
N LEU A 17 -12.90 46.60 -17.22
CA LEU A 17 -11.99 45.44 -17.16
C LEU A 17 -12.53 44.21 -16.42
N LEU A 18 -13.04 43.23 -17.17
CA LEU A 18 -12.95 41.82 -16.78
C LEU A 18 -11.47 41.45 -16.79
N ALA A 19 -10.78 41.72 -15.68
CA ALA A 19 -9.49 41.10 -15.41
C ALA A 19 -9.74 39.60 -15.26
N THR A 20 -9.64 38.86 -16.36
CA THR A 20 -9.48 37.42 -16.34
C THR A 20 -8.20 37.14 -15.56
N LEU A 21 -8.35 36.84 -14.27
CA LEU A 21 -7.31 36.19 -13.50
C LEU A 21 -7.02 34.89 -14.24
N ALA A 22 -5.97 34.89 -15.06
CA ALA A 22 -5.37 33.69 -15.58
C ALA A 22 -4.81 32.95 -14.37
N VAL A 23 -5.65 32.11 -13.75
CA VAL A 23 -5.19 31.13 -12.78
C VAL A 23 -4.30 30.20 -13.60
N ALA A 24 -2.99 30.36 -13.48
CA ALA A 24 -2.06 29.40 -14.05
C ALA A 24 -2.49 28.02 -13.53
N PRO A 25 -2.59 26.99 -14.39
CA PRO A 25 -2.87 25.65 -13.89
C PRO A 25 -1.79 25.33 -12.88
N VAL A 26 -2.19 25.07 -11.63
CA VAL A 26 -1.31 24.49 -10.63
C VAL A 26 -0.89 23.15 -11.21
N SER A 27 0.32 23.09 -11.77
CA SER A 27 0.93 21.83 -12.16
C SER A 27 1.15 21.06 -10.87
N ALA A 28 0.37 19.99 -10.66
CA ALA A 28 0.70 19.03 -9.62
C ALA A 28 2.14 18.56 -9.86
N ALA A 29 2.97 18.55 -8.81
CA ALA A 29 4.30 17.99 -8.90
C ALA A 29 4.20 16.52 -9.35
N ALA A 30 5.18 16.05 -10.12
CA ALA A 30 5.26 14.63 -10.45
C ALA A 30 5.39 13.82 -9.14
N PRO A 31 4.76 12.64 -9.04
CA PRO A 31 4.92 11.78 -7.87
C PRO A 31 6.39 11.49 -7.60
N GLU A 32 6.77 11.55 -6.32
CA GLU A 32 8.09 11.13 -5.88
C GLU A 32 8.22 9.61 -6.06
N ARG A 33 9.43 9.17 -6.44
CA ARG A 33 9.77 7.76 -6.62
C ARG A 33 10.99 7.44 -5.80
N VAL A 34 10.91 6.35 -5.07
CA VAL A 34 12.01 5.85 -4.23
C VAL A 34 12.06 4.34 -4.34
N ASP A 35 13.28 3.80 -4.34
CA ASP A 35 13.52 2.36 -4.32
C ASP A 35 13.72 1.94 -2.87
N GLU A 36 12.89 1.02 -2.39
CA GLU A 36 12.85 0.58 -1.00
C GLU A 36 12.99 -0.94 -0.88
N PRO A 37 13.62 -1.45 0.19
CA PRO A 37 13.76 -2.88 0.42
C PRO A 37 12.47 -3.46 1.02
N ILE A 38 11.40 -3.47 0.23
CA ILE A 38 10.06 -3.89 0.64
C ILE A 38 9.91 -5.40 0.48
N PHE A 39 9.43 -6.07 1.53
CA PHE A 39 9.04 -7.48 1.51
C PHE A 39 7.77 -7.66 2.35
N LEU A 40 7.07 -8.78 2.18
CA LEU A 40 5.88 -9.11 2.96
C LEU A 40 6.06 -10.45 3.66
N VAL A 41 5.67 -10.51 4.93
CA VAL A 41 5.60 -11.75 5.70
C VAL A 41 4.27 -11.79 6.44
N PHE A 42 3.52 -12.87 6.29
CA PHE A 42 2.23 -13.03 6.99
C PHE A 42 1.81 -14.51 7.09
N PRO A 43 1.05 -14.88 8.13
CA PRO A 43 0.42 -16.18 8.22
C PRO A 43 -0.82 -16.25 7.31
N ASP A 44 -1.02 -17.40 6.67
CA ASP A 44 -2.22 -17.77 5.93
C ASP A 44 -2.88 -18.96 6.64
N PHE A 45 -3.64 -18.65 7.69
CA PHE A 45 -4.35 -19.65 8.50
C PHE A 45 -5.36 -20.48 7.70
N ASP A 46 -5.94 -19.92 6.63
CA ASP A 46 -6.93 -20.62 5.81
C ASP A 46 -6.30 -21.80 5.05
N ASN A 47 -5.03 -21.67 4.66
CA ASN A 47 -4.29 -22.73 3.97
C ASN A 47 -3.24 -23.43 4.85
N GLY A 48 -3.08 -23.03 6.11
CA GLY A 48 -2.07 -23.57 7.02
C GLY A 48 -0.64 -23.27 6.54
N LEU A 49 -0.41 -22.05 6.05
CA LEU A 49 0.88 -21.63 5.48
C LEU A 49 1.42 -20.36 6.15
N VAL A 50 2.71 -20.13 6.02
CA VAL A 50 3.39 -18.84 6.25
C VAL A 50 3.99 -18.37 4.94
N VAL A 51 3.77 -17.11 4.61
CA VAL A 51 4.12 -16.53 3.32
C VAL A 51 5.29 -15.58 3.49
N PHE A 52 6.31 -15.74 2.66
CA PHE A 52 7.44 -14.81 2.55
C PHE A 52 7.57 -14.35 1.11
N TRP A 53 7.29 -13.07 0.85
CA TRP A 53 7.40 -12.48 -0.49
C TRP A 53 8.55 -11.46 -0.53
N ASN A 54 9.38 -11.57 -1.55
CA ASN A 54 10.62 -10.80 -1.74
C ASN A 54 11.62 -10.93 -0.57
N THR A 55 11.54 -12.03 0.17
CA THR A 55 12.51 -12.46 1.19
C THR A 55 12.48 -13.98 1.30
N THR A 56 13.33 -14.57 2.13
CA THR A 56 13.29 -16.00 2.49
C THR A 56 12.99 -16.14 3.97
N ARG A 57 12.47 -17.30 4.40
CA ARG A 57 12.27 -17.55 5.84
C ARG A 57 13.58 -17.42 6.61
N GLU A 58 14.66 -18.01 6.09
CA GLU A 58 15.97 -17.98 6.74
C GLU A 58 16.49 -16.55 6.94
N ALA A 59 16.42 -15.71 5.89
CA ALA A 59 16.90 -14.34 5.97
C ALA A 59 16.04 -13.48 6.91
N PHE A 60 14.71 -13.62 6.84
CA PHE A 60 13.80 -12.89 7.71
C PHE A 60 13.97 -13.29 9.18
N CYS A 61 14.00 -14.59 9.48
CA CYS A 61 14.14 -15.06 10.86
C CYS A 61 15.49 -14.72 11.46
N ALA A 62 16.59 -14.77 10.68
CA ALA A 62 17.89 -14.30 11.16
C ALA A 62 17.88 -12.78 11.47
N TRP A 63 17.13 -11.99 10.71
CA TRP A 63 16.96 -10.56 10.96
C TRP A 63 16.11 -10.29 12.20
N GLU A 64 15.01 -11.03 12.37
CA GLU A 64 14.15 -10.97 13.57
C GLU A 64 14.89 -11.42 14.84
N GLU A 65 15.67 -12.50 14.79
CA GLU A 65 16.51 -12.97 15.90
C GLU A 65 17.58 -11.94 16.32
N ASN A 66 17.96 -11.04 15.42
CA ASN A 66 18.87 -9.94 15.67
C ASN A 66 18.13 -8.63 15.98
N ASP A 67 16.92 -8.71 16.53
CA ASP A 67 16.07 -7.56 16.91
C ASP A 67 15.87 -6.56 15.75
N PHE A 68 15.83 -7.06 14.51
CA PHE A 68 15.72 -6.28 13.28
C PHE A 68 16.88 -5.31 13.04
N GLU A 69 18.04 -5.53 13.68
CA GLU A 69 19.24 -4.76 13.42
C GLU A 69 19.97 -5.26 12.16
N GLY A 70 20.53 -4.31 11.39
CA GLY A 70 21.29 -4.60 10.16
C GLY A 70 20.55 -4.25 8.88
N ASP A 71 21.01 -4.83 7.77
CA ASP A 71 20.39 -4.63 6.46
C ASP A 71 19.07 -5.39 6.36
N SER A 72 18.08 -4.81 5.66
CA SER A 72 16.80 -5.47 5.38
C SER A 72 17.01 -6.81 4.66
N PRO A 73 16.22 -7.86 4.98
CA PRO A 73 16.30 -9.17 4.34
C PRO A 73 15.59 -9.20 2.97
N ALA A 74 15.21 -8.04 2.40
CA ALA A 74 14.63 -7.97 1.08
C ALA A 74 15.63 -8.45 0.01
N LEU A 75 15.16 -9.29 -0.91
CA LEU A 75 15.99 -9.82 -2.01
C LEU A 75 16.20 -8.77 -3.12
N GLU A 76 15.18 -7.98 -3.42
CA GLU A 76 15.21 -6.92 -4.43
C GLU A 76 14.61 -5.62 -3.90
N LEU A 77 15.06 -4.48 -4.45
CA LEU A 77 14.43 -3.19 -4.20
C LEU A 77 13.14 -3.05 -5.01
N VAL A 78 12.14 -2.42 -4.41
CA VAL A 78 10.84 -2.12 -5.02
C VAL A 78 10.72 -0.61 -5.20
N THR A 79 10.45 -0.17 -6.43
CA THR A 79 10.13 1.24 -6.69
C THR A 79 8.72 1.55 -6.19
N ALA A 80 8.65 2.38 -5.16
CA ALA A 80 7.41 2.95 -4.66
C ALA A 80 7.18 4.36 -5.21
N THR A 81 5.91 4.75 -5.25
CA THR A 81 5.49 6.11 -5.58
C THR A 81 4.79 6.74 -4.39
N TYR A 82 5.19 7.96 -4.08
CA TYR A 82 4.64 8.80 -3.03
C TYR A 82 4.01 10.04 -3.66
N ASN A 83 2.81 10.39 -3.20
CA ASN A 83 2.14 11.60 -3.64
C ASN A 83 1.41 12.27 -2.47
N GLU A 84 2.00 13.33 -1.94
CA GLU A 84 1.36 14.19 -0.96
C GLU A 84 0.25 15.00 -1.62
N THR A 85 -0.97 14.86 -1.11
CA THR A 85 -2.12 15.63 -1.58
C THR A 85 -2.11 17.02 -0.97
N SER A 86 -2.81 17.99 -1.58
CA SER A 86 -2.94 19.36 -1.05
C SER A 86 -3.59 19.47 0.34
N ARG A 87 -4.02 18.36 0.92
CA ARG A 87 -4.61 18.27 2.27
C ARG A 87 -3.67 17.62 3.29
N GLY A 88 -2.46 17.22 2.90
CA GLY A 88 -1.48 16.50 3.74
C GLY A 88 -1.40 14.97 3.56
N PRO A 89 -2.44 14.23 3.11
CA PRO A 89 -2.33 12.79 2.97
C PRO A 89 -1.30 12.33 1.95
N VAL A 90 -0.56 11.28 2.28
CA VAL A 90 0.41 10.63 1.41
C VAL A 90 -0.21 9.39 0.78
N ILE A 91 -0.37 9.43 -0.54
CA ILE A 91 -0.75 8.25 -1.32
C ILE A 91 0.53 7.46 -1.61
N PHE A 92 0.61 6.26 -1.06
CA PHE A 92 1.70 5.33 -1.26
C PHE A 92 1.26 4.15 -2.10
N ARG A 93 2.04 3.85 -3.16
CA ARG A 93 1.73 2.75 -4.07
C ARG A 93 3.00 2.10 -4.57
N TRP A 94 2.94 0.80 -4.74
CA TRP A 94 3.92 0.05 -5.51
C TRP A 94 3.29 -1.20 -6.10
N ALA A 95 3.95 -1.75 -7.11
CA ALA A 95 3.64 -3.07 -7.62
C ALA A 95 4.91 -3.70 -8.20
N ALA A 96 5.23 -4.90 -7.75
CA ALA A 96 6.44 -5.60 -8.15
C ALA A 96 6.19 -7.10 -8.34
N MET A 97 7.06 -7.73 -9.11
CA MET A 97 7.22 -9.18 -9.09
C MET A 97 8.30 -9.50 -8.07
N GLY A 98 8.17 -10.60 -7.33
CA GLY A 98 9.18 -11.01 -6.37
C GLY A 98 9.17 -12.51 -6.15
N HIS A 99 10.27 -13.00 -5.58
CA HIS A 99 10.39 -14.36 -5.04
C HIS A 99 9.28 -14.63 -4.02
N LEU A 100 8.80 -15.86 -3.96
CA LEU A 100 7.79 -16.30 -3.01
C LEU A 100 8.21 -17.62 -2.38
N GLU A 101 8.19 -17.68 -1.07
CA GLU A 101 8.26 -18.91 -0.27
C GLU A 101 6.96 -19.10 0.49
N LEU A 102 6.52 -20.35 0.51
CA LEU A 102 5.41 -20.83 1.30
C LEU A 102 5.94 -21.93 2.21
N TRP A 103 5.76 -21.73 3.51
CA TRP A 103 6.13 -22.68 4.55
C TRP A 103 4.87 -23.19 5.24
N THR A 104 4.94 -24.38 5.83
CA THR A 104 3.81 -24.89 6.61
C THR A 104 3.72 -24.11 7.93
N LEU A 105 2.51 -23.72 8.30
CA LEU A 105 2.22 -23.13 9.60
C LEU A 105 2.22 -24.24 10.67
N ASP A 106 2.71 -23.97 11.87
CA ASP A 106 2.56 -24.91 13.00
C ASP A 106 1.08 -25.11 13.34
N ASP A 107 0.72 -26.34 13.76
CA ASP A 107 -0.65 -26.71 14.12
C ASP A 107 -1.14 -25.93 15.35
N ASP A 108 -0.23 -25.45 16.20
CA ASP A 108 -0.52 -24.62 17.38
C ASP A 108 -0.17 -23.13 17.23
N ALA A 109 0.11 -22.68 16.00
CA ALA A 109 0.38 -21.28 15.69
C ALA A 109 -0.73 -20.35 16.21
N ASP A 110 -0.32 -19.31 16.93
CA ASP A 110 -1.22 -18.36 17.58
C ASP A 110 -1.19 -16.96 16.95
N GLY A 111 -0.38 -16.77 15.90
CA GLY A 111 -0.19 -15.49 15.23
C GLY A 111 0.81 -14.59 15.95
N SER A 112 1.65 -15.14 16.83
CA SER A 112 2.67 -14.40 17.56
C SER A 112 3.82 -13.91 16.66
N GLY A 113 4.01 -14.51 15.49
CA GLY A 113 5.01 -14.05 14.53
C GLY A 113 5.34 -15.12 13.48
N ALA A 114 5.81 -14.68 12.32
CA ALA A 114 6.06 -15.59 11.21
C ALA A 114 7.07 -16.70 11.53
N CYS A 115 8.13 -16.40 12.28
CA CYS A 115 9.15 -17.39 12.63
C CYS A 115 8.70 -18.38 13.71
N PRO A 116 8.13 -17.96 14.86
CA PRO A 116 7.61 -18.92 15.84
C PRO A 116 6.39 -19.70 15.36
N ASP A 117 5.59 -19.15 14.43
CA ASP A 117 4.41 -19.82 13.87
C ASP A 117 4.74 -20.71 12.66
N THR A 118 5.95 -20.66 12.10
CA THR A 118 6.34 -21.60 11.03
C THR A 118 6.72 -22.94 11.64
N ASP A 119 6.31 -24.04 11.01
CA ASP A 119 6.70 -25.36 11.46
C ASP A 119 8.24 -25.51 11.53
N GLY A 120 8.71 -26.35 12.46
CA GLY A 120 10.13 -26.65 12.61
C GLY A 120 10.76 -27.41 11.42
N SER A 121 10.05 -27.52 10.28
CA SER A 121 10.54 -28.20 9.09
C SER A 121 11.75 -27.47 8.51
N SER A 122 12.71 -28.25 8.02
CA SER A 122 13.80 -27.75 7.18
C SER A 122 13.41 -27.66 5.71
N GLU A 123 12.27 -28.23 5.33
CA GLU A 123 11.78 -28.28 3.96
C GLU A 123 10.64 -27.30 3.75
N LEU A 124 10.79 -26.47 2.73
CA LEU A 124 9.79 -25.55 2.21
C LEU A 124 8.59 -26.33 1.64
N TRP A 125 7.37 -25.81 1.84
CA TRP A 125 6.17 -26.38 1.22
C TRP A 125 6.16 -26.14 -0.30
N ALA A 126 6.31 -24.88 -0.74
CA ALA A 126 6.47 -24.52 -2.16
C ALA A 126 7.18 -23.18 -2.36
N THR A 127 7.83 -22.99 -3.50
CA THR A 127 8.48 -21.71 -3.89
C THR A 127 8.03 -21.29 -5.27
N GLY A 128 8.07 -19.99 -5.56
CA GLY A 128 7.98 -19.51 -6.92
C GLY A 128 8.06 -18.00 -7.00
N THR A 129 7.15 -17.40 -7.76
CA THR A 129 7.11 -15.95 -7.93
C THR A 129 5.69 -15.44 -7.84
N ALA A 130 5.52 -14.25 -7.27
CA ALA A 130 4.24 -13.58 -7.21
C ALA A 130 4.35 -12.10 -7.55
N ARG A 131 3.33 -11.59 -8.24
CA ARG A 131 3.13 -10.16 -8.44
C ARG A 131 2.29 -9.62 -7.30
N VAL A 132 2.85 -8.65 -6.59
CA VAL A 132 2.17 -7.94 -5.51
C VAL A 132 1.89 -6.50 -5.93
N ALA A 133 0.77 -5.97 -5.47
CA ALA A 133 0.43 -4.56 -5.60
C ALA A 133 -0.15 -4.04 -4.29
N VAL A 134 0.34 -2.90 -3.85
CA VAL A 134 -0.04 -2.24 -2.59
C VAL A 134 -0.52 -0.84 -2.87
N ASN A 135 -1.52 -0.42 -2.11
CA ASN A 135 -1.98 0.96 -2.10
C ASN A 135 -2.39 1.34 -0.67
N ASP A 136 -1.82 2.43 -0.19
CA ASP A 136 -2.20 3.12 1.03
C ASP A 136 -2.58 4.56 0.65
N ASN A 137 -3.70 5.04 1.16
CA ASN A 137 -4.17 6.39 0.86
C ASN A 137 -3.77 7.43 1.91
N ASP A 138 -3.13 7.03 3.01
CA ASP A 138 -2.73 7.88 4.13
C ASP A 138 -1.58 7.24 4.94
N LEU A 139 -0.43 7.03 4.28
CA LEU A 139 0.72 6.30 4.84
C LEU A 139 1.27 6.95 6.12
N ASP A 140 1.37 8.29 6.13
CA ASP A 140 1.94 9.04 7.24
C ASP A 140 0.88 9.42 8.26
N HIS A 141 0.79 8.61 9.32
CA HIS A 141 0.21 9.02 10.59
C HIS A 141 1.20 9.93 11.32
N ASP A 142 1.53 11.09 10.75
CA ASP A 142 2.41 12.02 11.43
C ASP A 142 1.64 12.75 12.53
N ALA A 143 1.84 12.32 13.79
CA ALA A 143 1.30 12.96 14.97
C ALA A 143 1.85 14.39 15.20
N SER A 144 2.93 14.79 14.50
CA SER A 144 3.52 16.12 14.56
C SER A 144 2.82 17.14 13.66
N VAL A 145 2.07 16.67 12.67
CA VAL A 145 1.07 17.48 11.99
C VAL A 145 -0.18 17.42 12.86
N GLU A 146 -0.74 18.55 13.32
CA GLU A 146 -2.04 18.64 14.04
C GLU A 146 -3.25 18.06 13.24
N ALA A 147 -2.98 17.34 12.16
CA ALA A 147 -3.88 16.59 11.32
C ALA A 147 -3.72 15.08 11.58
N GLY A 148 -3.83 14.62 12.83
CA GLY A 148 -4.18 13.22 13.08
C GLY A 148 -5.36 12.81 12.20
N LEU A 149 -5.36 11.57 11.69
CA LEU A 149 -6.29 11.01 10.68
C LEU A 149 -7.55 11.88 10.48
N ARG A 150 -7.47 12.90 9.60
CA ARG A 150 -8.63 13.77 9.31
C ARG A 150 -9.72 13.01 8.53
N ARG A 151 -9.46 11.75 8.22
CA ARG A 151 -10.25 10.83 7.42
C ARG A 151 -9.83 9.39 7.74
N THR A 152 -10.69 8.44 7.39
CA THR A 152 -10.36 7.02 7.39
C THR A 152 -9.22 6.73 6.40
N ASN A 153 -8.12 6.12 6.88
CA ASN A 153 -7.12 5.51 6.02
C ASN A 153 -7.70 4.20 5.46
N ALA A 154 -7.55 3.98 4.15
CA ALA A 154 -7.75 2.71 3.49
C ALA A 154 -6.43 2.23 2.88
N PHE A 155 -5.98 1.07 3.32
CA PHE A 155 -4.75 0.44 2.86
C PHE A 155 -4.97 -1.04 2.60
N GLY A 156 -4.13 -1.60 1.74
CA GLY A 156 -4.19 -3.01 1.46
C GLY A 156 -3.27 -3.41 0.33
N ASP A 157 -3.20 -4.72 0.17
CA ASP A 157 -2.35 -5.39 -0.79
C ASP A 157 -3.06 -6.56 -1.43
N ARG A 158 -2.53 -6.97 -2.57
CA ARG A 158 -2.96 -8.19 -3.25
C ARG A 158 -1.77 -8.82 -3.93
N GLY A 159 -1.69 -10.13 -3.82
CA GLY A 159 -0.69 -10.93 -4.48
C GLY A 159 -1.31 -12.04 -5.30
N HIS A 160 -0.63 -12.42 -6.38
CA HIS A 160 -0.93 -13.64 -7.09
C HIS A 160 0.34 -14.14 -7.78
N GLY A 161 0.52 -15.46 -7.79
CA GLY A 161 1.72 -16.08 -8.27
C GLY A 161 1.54 -17.55 -8.62
N THR A 162 2.62 -18.11 -9.14
CA THR A 162 2.76 -19.54 -9.38
C THR A 162 3.86 -20.06 -8.48
N VAL A 163 3.60 -21.18 -7.81
CA VAL A 163 4.54 -21.87 -6.94
C VAL A 163 4.63 -23.35 -7.30
N TRP A 164 5.75 -23.96 -6.94
CA TRP A 164 6.07 -25.36 -7.18
C TRP A 164 6.43 -26.03 -5.86
N ASP A 165 5.74 -27.13 -5.56
CA ASP A 165 6.03 -27.94 -4.37
C ASP A 165 7.20 -28.91 -4.62
N ALA A 166 7.74 -29.48 -3.54
CA ALA A 166 8.86 -30.43 -3.61
C ALA A 166 8.52 -31.74 -4.35
N HIS A 167 7.24 -32.05 -4.55
CA HIS A 167 6.74 -33.25 -5.22
C HIS A 167 6.45 -33.01 -6.71
N GLY A 168 6.78 -31.82 -7.24
CA GLY A 168 6.57 -31.45 -8.64
C GLY A 168 5.14 -30.97 -8.94
N GLY A 169 4.31 -30.76 -7.93
CA GLY A 169 3.03 -30.08 -8.06
C GLY A 169 3.23 -28.61 -8.40
N THR A 170 2.33 -28.06 -9.21
CA THR A 170 2.32 -26.65 -9.58
C THR A 170 1.01 -26.04 -9.13
N TRP A 171 1.08 -24.90 -8.46
CA TRP A 171 -0.05 -24.26 -7.81
C TRP A 171 -0.15 -22.79 -8.19
N GLN A 172 -1.39 -22.31 -8.23
CA GLN A 172 -1.67 -20.89 -8.24
C GLN A 172 -1.97 -20.48 -6.80
N TYR A 173 -1.19 -19.52 -6.30
CA TYR A 173 -1.37 -18.93 -4.97
C TYR A 173 -1.73 -17.46 -5.12
N GLY A 174 -2.57 -16.94 -4.23
CA GLY A 174 -2.82 -15.52 -4.16
C GLY A 174 -3.60 -15.11 -2.93
N TRP A 175 -3.62 -13.81 -2.68
CA TRP A 175 -4.23 -13.23 -1.51
C TRP A 175 -4.75 -11.82 -1.81
N ILE A 176 -5.68 -11.37 -0.98
CA ILE A 176 -6.21 -10.02 -0.97
C ILE A 176 -6.40 -9.60 0.48
N PHE A 177 -5.76 -8.51 0.85
CA PHE A 177 -5.94 -7.85 2.14
C PHE A 177 -6.38 -6.41 1.92
N HIS A 178 -7.36 -5.97 2.69
CA HIS A 178 -7.82 -4.59 2.70
C HIS A 178 -8.31 -4.23 4.09
N ALA A 179 -7.73 -3.19 4.66
CA ALA A 179 -8.05 -2.65 5.96
C ALA A 179 -8.42 -1.17 5.89
N LEU A 180 -9.24 -0.76 6.85
CA LEU A 180 -9.62 0.60 7.09
C LEU A 180 -9.21 0.96 8.52
N ARG A 181 -8.54 2.09 8.69
CA ARG A 181 -8.23 2.65 10.00
C ARG A 181 -8.96 3.97 10.15
N ASP A 182 -9.88 4.06 11.09
CA ASP A 182 -10.62 5.28 11.37
C ASP A 182 -9.78 6.29 12.18
N ASN A 183 -10.33 7.49 12.35
CA ASN A 183 -9.68 8.61 13.03
C ASN A 183 -9.54 8.44 14.54
N GLU A 184 -10.22 7.45 15.13
CA GLU A 184 -10.08 7.07 16.53
C GLU A 184 -9.05 5.95 16.72
N GLY A 185 -8.42 5.50 15.61
CA GLY A 185 -7.46 4.42 15.58
C GLY A 185 -8.08 3.03 15.49
N GLY A 186 -9.41 2.94 15.36
CA GLY A 186 -10.13 1.69 15.14
C GLY A 186 -9.79 1.09 13.78
N THR A 187 -9.42 -0.19 13.79
CA THR A 187 -9.11 -0.94 12.56
C THR A 187 -10.24 -1.89 12.22
N ARG A 188 -10.64 -1.91 10.94
CA ARG A 188 -11.58 -2.87 10.37
C ARG A 188 -10.98 -3.51 9.13
N VAL A 189 -11.04 -4.84 9.05
CA VAL A 189 -10.58 -5.60 7.90
C VAL A 189 -11.79 -6.08 7.09
N PRO A 190 -12.30 -5.30 6.11
CA PRO A 190 -13.41 -5.71 5.27
C PRO A 190 -13.11 -6.90 4.36
N VAL A 191 -11.84 -7.11 3.98
CA VAL A 191 -11.44 -8.21 3.09
C VAL A 191 -10.09 -8.75 3.54
N GLU A 192 -10.06 -10.04 3.82
CA GLU A 192 -8.85 -10.83 4.04
C GLU A 192 -9.16 -12.23 3.51
N ARG A 193 -8.45 -12.65 2.47
CA ARG A 193 -8.64 -13.94 1.82
C ARG A 193 -7.35 -14.39 1.16
N SER A 194 -7.08 -15.67 1.29
CA SER A 194 -6.05 -16.37 0.52
C SER A 194 -6.69 -17.48 -0.31
N PHE A 195 -6.01 -17.87 -1.38
CA PHE A 195 -6.44 -18.98 -2.21
C PHE A 195 -5.24 -19.73 -2.75
N LEU A 196 -5.36 -21.05 -2.73
CA LEU A 196 -4.38 -21.97 -3.25
C LEU A 196 -5.11 -23.05 -4.04
N HIS A 197 -4.75 -23.22 -5.32
CA HIS A 197 -5.34 -24.28 -6.13
C HIS A 197 -4.33 -24.84 -7.14
N PRO A 198 -4.44 -26.14 -7.47
CA PRO A 198 -3.53 -26.77 -8.41
C PRO A 198 -3.73 -26.22 -9.82
N ILE A 199 -2.63 -26.10 -10.57
CA ILE A 199 -2.62 -25.84 -12.01
C ILE A 199 -2.55 -27.21 -12.69
N ARG A 200 -3.57 -27.53 -13.51
CA ARG A 200 -3.65 -28.79 -14.26
C ARG A 200 -3.05 -28.66 -15.64
#